data_AF-A0A5N1ITS4-F1
#
_entry.id   AF-A0A5N1ITS4-F1
#
_cell.length_a   1.000
_cell.length_b   1.000
_cell.length_c   1.000
_cell.angle_alpha   90.00
_cell.angle_beta   90.00
_cell.angle_gamma   90.00
#
_symmetry.space_group_name_H-M   'P 1'
#
loop_
_entity.id
_entity.type
_entity.pdbx_description
1 polymer ?
#
loop_
_entity_poly.entity_id
_entity_poly.type
_entity_poly.pdbx_seq_one_letter_code
_entity_poly.pdbx_strand_id
1 'polypeptide(L)'
;MLYLKLLIEHQQWGKNKLNTLPRIFGFPENNRQKTGDFSLPLLQFLFPGISENMPASSLTPDERSKIKHEFESATVKHILFKSKVKSYLYGAATDLEPIVNYRVCSFGQWIYERGMPLFGQLPEMRELEMVHKDIHDFASYLVELKQHNQTEKALDELPNLEAKANEIFALLKRVQERAGLV
;
A
#
# COMPACT_ATOMS: atom_id res chain seq x y z
N MET A 1 16.61 -31.03 11.18
CA MET A 1 16.52 -30.65 9.74
C MET A 1 15.09 -30.75 9.16
N LEU A 2 14.02 -30.63 9.97
CA LEU A 2 12.63 -30.54 9.45
C LEU A 2 12.04 -29.11 9.46
N TYR A 3 12.60 -28.19 10.25
CA TYR A 3 12.04 -26.84 10.39
C TYR A 3 12.38 -25.88 9.22
N LEU A 4 13.45 -26.16 8.47
CA LEU A 4 13.87 -25.32 7.34
C LEU A 4 13.16 -25.65 6.01
N LYS A 5 12.43 -26.78 5.94
CA LYS A 5 11.69 -27.16 4.72
C LYS A 5 10.33 -26.47 4.62
N LEU A 6 9.66 -26.24 5.76
CA LEU A 6 8.37 -25.53 5.84
C LEU A 6 8.47 -24.02 5.54
N LEU A 7 9.60 -23.39 5.88
CA LEU A 7 9.80 -21.96 5.63
C LEU A 7 10.08 -21.63 4.16
N ILE A 8 10.60 -22.59 3.38
CA ILE A 8 10.85 -22.39 1.94
C ILE A 8 9.58 -22.64 1.11
N GLU A 9 8.69 -23.54 1.55
CA GLU A 9 7.40 -23.79 0.87
C GLU A 9 6.41 -22.62 1.01
N HIS A 10 6.39 -21.92 2.15
CA HIS A 10 5.50 -20.75 2.33
C HIS A 10 5.88 -19.54 1.45
N GLN A 11 7.14 -19.42 1.01
CA GLN A 11 7.59 -18.31 0.16
C GLN A 11 7.30 -18.55 -1.35
N GLN A 12 7.02 -19.79 -1.74
CA GLN A 12 6.70 -20.19 -3.12
C GLN A 12 5.18 -20.21 -3.41
N TRP A 13 4.34 -20.24 -2.36
CA TRP A 13 2.87 -20.35 -2.50
C TRP A 13 2.21 -19.13 -3.15
N GLY A 14 2.79 -17.93 -2.99
CA GLY A 14 2.26 -16.68 -3.58
C GLY A 14 2.68 -16.39 -5.02
N LYS A 15 3.79 -16.98 -5.51
CA LYS A 15 4.33 -16.65 -6.84
C LYS A 15 3.73 -17.49 -7.97
N ASN A 16 3.29 -18.71 -7.67
CA ASN A 16 2.84 -19.66 -8.69
C ASN A 16 1.31 -19.64 -8.96
N LYS A 17 0.50 -18.99 -8.11
CA LYS A 17 -0.95 -18.83 -8.35
C LYS A 17 -1.36 -17.53 -9.03
N LEU A 18 -0.52 -16.49 -9.01
CA LEU A 18 -0.79 -15.23 -9.73
C LEU A 18 -0.62 -15.38 -11.26
N ASN A 19 0.14 -16.38 -11.72
CA ASN A 19 0.37 -16.63 -13.14
C ASN A 19 -0.67 -17.55 -13.81
N THR A 20 -1.68 -18.03 -13.06
CA THR A 20 -2.65 -19.01 -13.58
C THR A 20 -4.11 -18.57 -13.47
N LEU A 21 -4.40 -17.30 -13.14
CA LEU A 21 -5.76 -16.79 -13.15
C LEU A 21 -6.15 -16.34 -14.57
N PRO A 22 -7.32 -16.75 -15.09
CA PRO A 22 -7.82 -16.21 -16.35
C PRO A 22 -8.07 -14.71 -16.17
N ARG A 23 -7.47 -13.91 -17.06
CA ARG A 23 -7.65 -12.46 -17.13
C ARG A 23 -9.02 -12.17 -17.75
N ILE A 24 -10.09 -12.36 -16.98
CA ILE A 24 -11.49 -12.16 -17.40
C ILE A 24 -11.99 -10.78 -16.94
N PHE A 25 -11.25 -9.74 -17.28
CA PHE A 25 -11.77 -8.40 -17.52
C PHE A 25 -10.83 -7.69 -18.51
N GLY A 26 -11.33 -7.48 -19.72
CA GLY A 26 -10.62 -6.73 -20.77
C GLY A 26 -10.63 -5.25 -20.43
N PHE A 27 -9.52 -4.75 -19.90
CA PHE A 27 -9.21 -3.33 -19.96
C PHE A 27 -8.62 -3.02 -21.35
N PRO A 28 -9.01 -1.92 -22.01
CA PRO A 28 -8.52 -1.61 -23.34
C PRO A 28 -7.02 -1.33 -23.30
N GLU A 29 -6.26 -2.19 -23.96
CA GLU A 29 -4.82 -2.10 -24.15
C GLU A 29 -4.54 -1.33 -25.44
N ASN A 30 -4.57 0.02 -25.40
CA ASN A 30 -3.87 0.84 -26.39
C ASN A 30 -3.69 2.31 -25.96
N ASN A 31 -2.49 2.68 -25.52
CA ASN A 31 -1.69 3.70 -26.22
C ASN A 31 -0.31 3.79 -25.58
N ARG A 32 0.64 3.06 -26.16
CA ARG A 32 2.05 3.44 -26.13
C ARG A 32 2.18 4.68 -27.02
N GLN A 33 2.11 5.86 -26.43
CA GLN A 33 2.56 7.09 -27.08
C GLN A 33 3.57 7.81 -26.19
N LYS A 34 4.82 7.73 -26.68
CA LYS A 34 5.84 8.78 -26.71
C LYS A 34 6.20 9.40 -25.36
N THR A 35 7.41 9.06 -24.93
CA THR A 35 8.27 9.91 -24.11
C THR A 35 8.32 11.31 -24.73
N GLY A 36 7.42 12.18 -24.28
CA GLY A 36 7.47 13.61 -24.53
C GLY A 36 8.47 14.21 -23.56
N ASP A 37 9.48 14.85 -24.13
CA ASP A 37 10.35 15.82 -23.49
C ASP A 37 9.48 16.91 -22.85
N PHE A 38 9.17 16.78 -21.56
CA PHE A 38 8.53 17.85 -20.79
C PHE A 38 9.62 18.76 -20.27
N SER A 39 10.02 19.71 -21.11
CA SER A 39 10.64 20.94 -20.61
C SER A 39 9.65 21.58 -19.64
N LEU A 40 9.92 21.47 -18.34
CA LEU A 40 9.17 22.13 -17.28
C LEU A 40 9.67 23.58 -17.15
N PRO A 41 8.89 24.56 -17.64
CA PRO A 41 8.79 25.79 -16.86
C PRO A 41 7.35 26.33 -16.93
N LEU A 42 6.42 25.76 -16.16
CA LEU A 42 5.17 26.48 -15.87
C LEU A 42 4.47 26.13 -14.55
N LEU A 43 5.08 25.29 -13.70
CA LEU A 43 4.57 24.99 -12.35
C LEU A 43 5.20 25.86 -11.24
N GLN A 44 6.16 26.73 -11.58
CA GLN A 44 6.82 27.65 -10.62
C GLN A 44 5.89 28.76 -10.11
N PHE A 45 4.76 29.04 -10.78
CA PHE A 45 4.02 30.29 -10.58
C PHE A 45 2.71 30.21 -9.78
N LEU A 46 2.27 29.03 -9.34
CA LEU A 46 1.02 28.89 -8.58
C LEU A 46 1.20 28.58 -7.09
N PHE A 47 2.43 28.28 -6.63
CA PHE A 47 2.74 28.05 -5.22
C PHE A 47 4.15 28.55 -4.87
N PRO A 48 4.33 29.76 -4.30
CA PRO A 48 5.64 30.20 -3.83
C PRO A 48 5.95 29.44 -2.52
N GLY A 49 6.58 28.27 -2.62
CA GLY A 49 7.01 27.52 -1.43
C GLY A 49 7.23 26.02 -1.60
N ILE A 50 6.90 25.41 -2.74
CA ILE A 50 7.19 23.98 -2.96
C ILE A 50 8.59 23.87 -3.57
N SER A 51 9.61 23.91 -2.70
CA SER A 51 10.97 23.52 -3.05
C SER A 51 10.96 22.07 -3.51
N GLU A 52 11.53 21.81 -4.68
CA GLU A 52 11.87 20.47 -5.16
C GLU A 52 12.55 19.67 -4.03
N ASN A 53 11.98 18.51 -3.70
CA ASN A 53 12.57 17.42 -2.91
C ASN A 53 13.48 17.87 -1.74
N MET A 54 12.90 18.53 -0.74
CA MET A 54 13.60 18.78 0.52
C MET A 54 13.92 17.45 1.23
N PRO A 55 15.20 17.14 1.51
CA PRO A 55 15.55 15.96 2.29
C PRO A 55 15.01 16.10 3.71
N ALA A 56 14.58 15.00 4.35
CA ALA A 56 14.08 15.01 5.73
C ALA A 56 15.03 15.68 6.76
N SER A 57 16.31 15.84 6.41
CA SER A 57 17.32 16.57 7.18
C SER A 57 17.11 18.09 7.24
N SER A 58 16.28 18.69 6.39
CA SER A 58 15.97 20.13 6.39
C SER A 58 14.67 20.49 7.14
N LEU A 59 14.00 19.51 7.76
CA LEU A 59 12.75 19.75 8.48
C LEU A 59 12.98 20.51 9.79
N THR A 60 12.18 21.56 10.00
CA THR A 60 12.10 22.28 11.27
C THR A 60 11.56 21.38 12.39
N PRO A 61 11.76 21.72 13.67
CA PRO A 61 11.22 20.95 14.79
C PRO A 61 9.69 20.74 14.71
N ASP A 62 8.94 21.76 14.29
CA ASP A 62 7.48 21.70 14.15
C ASP A 62 7.06 20.77 13.01
N GLU A 63 7.75 20.83 11.87
CA GLU A 63 7.50 19.91 10.76
C GLU A 63 7.85 18.48 11.13
N ARG A 64 8.97 18.26 11.85
CA ARG A 64 9.35 16.93 12.35
C ARG A 64 8.26 16.34 13.25
N SER A 65 7.73 17.13 14.17
CA SER A 65 6.63 16.72 15.06
C SER A 65 5.37 16.37 14.26
N LYS A 66 4.98 17.23 13.31
CA LYS A 66 3.84 16.99 12.43
C LYS A 66 3.99 15.69 11.63
N ILE A 67 5.16 15.44 11.07
CA ILE A 67 5.43 14.21 10.33
C ILE A 67 5.35 12.97 11.23
N LYS A 68 5.86 13.02 12.48
CA LYS A 68 5.69 11.90 13.42
C LYS A 68 4.21 11.56 13.63
N HIS A 69 3.36 12.57 13.84
CA HIS A 69 1.91 12.37 13.95
C HIS A 69 1.28 11.83 12.66
N GLU A 70 1.80 12.20 11.49
CA GLU A 70 1.36 11.62 10.22
C GLU A 70 1.64 10.11 10.13
N PHE A 71 2.78 9.62 10.63
CA PHE A 71 3.08 8.18 10.73
C PHE A 71 2.14 7.44 11.70
N GLU A 72 1.83 8.05 12.86
CA GLU A 72 0.85 7.51 13.80
C GLU A 72 -0.55 7.43 13.16
N SER A 73 -0.96 8.49 12.46
CA SER A 73 -2.21 8.52 11.69
C SER A 73 -2.23 7.45 10.60
N ALA A 74 -1.12 7.26 9.87
CA ALA A 74 -0.98 6.24 8.84
C ALA A 74 -1.17 4.82 9.39
N THR A 75 -0.59 4.55 10.57
CA THR A 75 -0.78 3.29 11.31
C THR A 75 -2.26 3.02 11.61
N VAL A 76 -2.97 4.03 12.13
CA VAL A 76 -4.41 3.91 12.44
C VAL A 76 -5.25 3.70 11.18
N LYS A 77 -4.95 4.42 10.09
CA LYS A 77 -5.62 4.26 8.78
C LYS A 77 -5.49 2.84 8.24
N HIS A 78 -4.33 2.21 8.41
CA HIS A 78 -4.10 0.83 7.99
C HIS A 78 -4.86 -0.19 8.85
N ILE A 79 -4.95 0.04 10.17
CA ILE A 79 -5.80 -0.78 11.06
C ILE A 79 -7.27 -0.70 10.63
N LEU A 80 -7.75 0.51 10.29
CA LEU A 80 -9.10 0.71 9.78
C LEU A 80 -9.35 -0.05 8.48
N PHE A 81 -8.38 -0.10 7.56
CA PHE A 81 -8.47 -0.92 6.34
C PHE A 81 -8.70 -2.40 6.68
N LYS A 82 -7.91 -2.99 7.59
CA LYS A 82 -8.09 -4.39 8.01
C LYS A 82 -9.51 -4.63 8.54
N SER A 83 -10.02 -3.71 9.36
CA SER A 83 -11.39 -3.78 9.89
C SER A 83 -12.45 -3.74 8.79
N LYS A 84 -12.29 -2.88 7.78
CA LYS A 84 -13.22 -2.80 6.63
C LYS A 84 -13.29 -4.11 5.85
N VAL A 85 -12.14 -4.75 5.57
CA VAL A 85 -12.13 -6.05 4.89
C VAL A 85 -12.89 -7.09 5.70
N LYS A 86 -12.63 -7.18 7.01
CA LYS A 86 -13.36 -8.09 7.91
C LYS A 86 -14.86 -7.82 7.89
N SER A 87 -15.27 -6.57 8.10
CA SER A 87 -16.69 -6.18 8.09
C SER A 87 -17.39 -6.59 6.80
N TYR A 88 -16.75 -6.36 5.65
CA TYR A 88 -17.28 -6.81 4.37
C TYR A 88 -17.41 -8.34 4.31
N LEU A 89 -16.36 -9.08 4.69
CA LEU A 89 -16.38 -10.54 4.67
C LEU A 89 -17.46 -11.14 5.59
N TYR A 90 -17.74 -10.51 6.74
CA TYR A 90 -18.83 -10.89 7.63
C TYR A 90 -20.23 -10.40 7.21
N GLY A 91 -20.34 -9.65 6.10
CA GLY A 91 -21.63 -9.29 5.50
C GLY A 91 -22.17 -7.91 5.87
N ALA A 92 -21.36 -7.06 6.51
CA ALA A 92 -21.74 -5.67 6.71
C ALA A 92 -21.72 -4.90 5.37
N ALA A 93 -22.67 -3.98 5.21
CA ALA A 93 -22.64 -3.01 4.12
C ALA A 93 -21.37 -2.13 4.27
N THR A 94 -20.42 -2.33 3.36
CA THR A 94 -19.11 -1.68 3.40
C THR A 94 -18.78 -1.17 2.00
N ASP A 95 -18.26 0.06 1.91
CA ASP A 95 -17.74 0.60 0.67
C ASP A 95 -16.52 -0.21 0.21
N LEU A 96 -16.61 -0.77 -1.00
CA LEU A 96 -15.59 -1.64 -1.57
C LEU A 96 -14.45 -0.89 -2.22
N GLU A 97 -14.66 0.35 -2.68
CA GLU A 97 -13.63 1.08 -3.43
C GLU A 97 -12.33 1.24 -2.60
N PRO A 98 -12.37 1.63 -1.32
CA PRO A 98 -11.18 1.69 -0.48
C PRO A 98 -10.60 0.32 -0.10
N ILE A 99 -11.25 -0.80 -0.43
CA ILE A 99 -10.76 -2.16 -0.21
C ILE A 99 -10.01 -2.66 -1.44
N VAL A 100 -10.56 -2.43 -2.64
CA VAL A 100 -9.99 -2.96 -3.89
C VAL A 100 -9.03 -1.98 -4.58
N ASN A 101 -9.05 -0.71 -4.20
CA ASN A 101 -8.21 0.32 -4.79
C ASN A 101 -7.23 0.91 -3.76
N TYR A 102 -5.97 0.51 -3.89
CA TYR A 102 -4.89 0.98 -3.02
C TYR A 102 -4.62 2.48 -3.11
N ARG A 103 -5.08 3.20 -4.15
CA ARG A 103 -4.90 4.66 -4.25
C ARG A 103 -6.01 5.44 -3.55
N VAL A 104 -7.18 4.83 -3.37
CA VAL A 104 -8.36 5.46 -2.77
C VAL A 104 -8.41 5.26 -1.26
N CYS A 105 -7.77 4.20 -0.74
CA CYS A 105 -7.72 3.99 0.71
C CYS A 105 -6.94 5.12 1.40
N SER A 106 -7.35 5.49 2.63
CA SER A 106 -6.78 6.65 3.33
C SER A 106 -5.29 6.51 3.64
N PHE A 107 -4.80 5.28 3.81
CA PHE A 107 -3.36 5.02 3.97
C PHE A 107 -2.61 5.18 2.64
N GLY A 108 -3.18 4.69 1.54
CA GLY A 108 -2.68 4.91 0.18
C GLY A 108 -2.60 6.38 -0.21
N GLN A 109 -3.64 7.16 0.08
CA GLN A 109 -3.62 8.61 -0.12
C GLN A 109 -2.42 9.25 0.59
N TRP A 110 -2.18 8.88 1.86
CA TRP A 110 -0.99 9.35 2.57
C TRP A 110 0.32 8.90 1.93
N ILE A 111 0.43 7.63 1.48
CA ILE A 111 1.62 7.14 0.76
C ILE A 111 1.91 8.03 -0.46
N TYR A 112 0.91 8.34 -1.29
CA TYR A 112 1.14 9.06 -2.54
C TYR A 112 1.27 10.57 -2.38
N GLU A 113 0.54 11.18 -1.45
CA GLU A 113 0.53 12.63 -1.26
C GLU A 113 1.64 13.12 -0.32
N ARG A 114 2.12 12.26 0.59
CA ARG A 114 3.08 12.64 1.65
C ARG A 114 4.29 11.72 1.68
N GLY A 115 4.05 10.41 1.79
CA GLY A 115 5.11 9.42 1.99
C GLY A 115 6.13 9.39 0.85
N MET A 116 5.68 9.18 -0.38
CA MET A 116 6.53 9.10 -1.57
C MET A 116 7.25 10.41 -1.90
N PRO A 117 6.58 11.60 -1.85
CA PRO A 117 7.28 12.87 -2.02
C PRO A 117 8.42 13.11 -1.02
N LEU A 118 8.22 12.76 0.26
CA LEU A 118 9.21 13.03 1.32
C LEU A 118 10.26 11.94 1.47
N PHE A 119 9.86 10.66 1.30
CA PHE A 119 10.65 9.50 1.66
C PHE A 119 10.88 8.52 0.51
N GLY A 120 10.38 8.79 -0.70
CA GLY A 120 10.46 7.88 -1.85
C GLY A 120 11.88 7.58 -2.35
N GLN A 121 12.90 8.27 -1.83
CA GLN A 121 14.31 7.92 -2.06
C GLN A 121 14.77 6.76 -1.16
N LEU A 122 14.11 6.54 -0.02
CA LEU A 122 14.40 5.45 0.89
C LEU A 122 13.87 4.13 0.31
N PRO A 123 14.69 3.06 0.24
CA PRO A 123 14.24 1.77 -0.27
C PRO A 123 13.08 1.21 0.58
N GLU A 124 13.05 1.49 1.89
CA GLU A 124 11.97 1.05 2.78
C GLU A 124 10.63 1.72 2.48
N MET A 125 10.61 2.97 1.97
CA MET A 125 9.37 3.63 1.54
C MET A 125 8.81 3.02 0.25
N ARG A 126 9.69 2.64 -0.69
CA ARG A 126 9.28 1.93 -1.92
C ARG A 126 8.78 0.52 -1.61
N GLU A 127 9.43 -0.15 -0.66
CA GLU A 127 8.98 -1.45 -0.15
C GLU A 127 7.60 -1.31 0.52
N LEU A 128 7.37 -0.26 1.30
CA LEU A 128 6.07 0.05 1.91
C LEU A 128 4.97 0.23 0.85
N GLU A 129 5.22 1.01 -0.21
CA GLU A 129 4.29 1.20 -1.33
C GLU A 129 3.95 -0.13 -2.02
N MET A 130 4.96 -0.95 -2.29
CA MET A 130 4.80 -2.25 -2.94
C MET A 130 3.98 -3.22 -2.09
N VAL A 131 4.34 -3.40 -0.82
CA VAL A 131 3.62 -4.28 0.12
C VAL A 131 2.18 -3.81 0.29
N HIS A 132 1.95 -2.50 0.35
CA HIS A 132 0.60 -1.94 0.39
C HIS A 132 -0.24 -2.35 -0.82
N LYS A 133 0.33 -2.29 -2.03
CA LYS A 133 -0.36 -2.75 -3.25
C LYS A 133 -0.68 -4.24 -3.18
N ASP A 134 0.28 -5.08 -2.78
CA ASP A 134 0.10 -6.54 -2.66
C ASP A 134 -1.03 -6.91 -1.68
N ILE A 135 -1.17 -6.16 -0.58
CA ILE A 135 -2.26 -6.32 0.39
C ILE A 135 -3.63 -6.04 -0.27
N HIS A 136 -3.73 -5.00 -1.10
CA HIS A 136 -4.96 -4.65 -1.81
C HIS A 136 -5.30 -5.63 -2.92
N ASP A 137 -4.30 -6.13 -3.65
CA ASP A 137 -4.50 -7.18 -4.65
C ASP A 137 -5.04 -8.45 -3.98
N PHE A 138 -4.51 -8.82 -2.81
CA PHE A 138 -5.03 -9.94 -2.02
C PHE A 138 -6.42 -9.66 -1.45
N ALA A 139 -6.70 -8.45 -0.97
CA ALA A 139 -8.03 -8.08 -0.50
C ALA A 139 -9.08 -8.13 -1.62
N SER A 140 -8.71 -7.74 -2.84
CA SER A 140 -9.56 -7.86 -4.04
C SER A 140 -9.91 -9.32 -4.33
N TYR A 141 -8.93 -10.23 -4.22
CA TYR A 141 -9.19 -11.66 -4.30
C TYR A 141 -10.19 -12.17 -3.24
N LEU A 142 -10.09 -11.71 -1.99
CA LEU A 142 -11.08 -12.08 -0.95
C LEU A 142 -12.48 -11.53 -1.27
N VAL A 143 -12.55 -10.32 -1.84
CA VAL A 143 -13.81 -9.72 -2.29
C VAL A 143 -14.44 -10.56 -3.40
N GLU A 144 -13.64 -10.98 -4.39
CA GLU A 144 -14.10 -11.86 -5.47
C GLU A 144 -14.62 -13.19 -4.92
N LEU A 145 -13.91 -13.85 -4.01
CA LEU A 145 -14.39 -15.10 -3.38
C LEU A 145 -15.78 -14.91 -2.77
N LYS A 146 -15.98 -13.85 -1.98
CA LYS A 146 -17.28 -13.56 -1.38
C LYS A 146 -18.36 -13.30 -2.42
N GLN A 147 -18.07 -12.50 -3.45
CA GLN A 147 -19.03 -12.19 -4.52
C GLN A 147 -19.45 -13.45 -5.30
N HIS A 148 -18.59 -14.46 -5.37
CA HIS A 148 -18.88 -15.77 -5.97
C HIS A 148 -19.48 -16.78 -4.97
N ASN A 149 -20.06 -16.32 -3.87
CA ASN A 149 -20.65 -17.14 -2.80
C ASN A 149 -19.66 -18.09 -2.10
N GLN A 150 -18.35 -17.81 -2.16
CA GLN A 150 -17.29 -18.58 -1.50
C GLN A 150 -16.82 -17.90 -0.20
N THR A 151 -17.76 -17.41 0.61
CA THR A 151 -17.45 -16.64 1.83
C THR A 151 -16.61 -17.43 2.83
N GLU A 152 -16.86 -18.72 3.01
CA GLU A 152 -16.05 -19.57 3.91
C GLU A 152 -14.58 -19.59 3.47
N LYS A 153 -14.30 -19.80 2.19
CA LYS A 153 -12.94 -19.74 1.64
C LYS A 153 -12.29 -18.36 1.83
N ALA A 154 -13.07 -17.28 1.67
CA ALA A 154 -12.56 -15.94 1.89
C ALA A 154 -12.17 -15.70 3.36
N LEU A 155 -12.95 -16.24 4.30
CA LEU A 155 -12.66 -16.18 5.74
C LEU A 155 -11.47 -17.07 6.12
N ASP A 156 -11.31 -18.23 5.49
CA ASP A 156 -10.15 -19.11 5.70
C ASP A 156 -8.83 -18.46 5.26
N GLU A 157 -8.88 -17.60 4.24
CA GLU A 157 -7.73 -16.85 3.71
C GLU A 157 -7.48 -15.51 4.43
N LEU A 158 -8.41 -15.05 5.28
CA LEU A 158 -8.28 -13.80 6.03
C LEU A 158 -7.00 -13.74 6.90
N PRO A 159 -6.55 -14.80 7.60
CA PRO A 159 -5.28 -14.79 8.33
C PRO A 159 -4.07 -14.49 7.44
N ASN A 160 -4.09 -14.90 6.17
CA ASN A 160 -3.00 -14.61 5.22
C ASN A 160 -2.96 -13.12 4.85
N LEU A 161 -4.12 -12.48 4.68
CA LEU A 161 -4.20 -11.02 4.53
C LEU A 161 -3.65 -10.32 5.77
N GLU A 162 -4.03 -10.79 6.97
CA GLU A 162 -3.58 -10.16 8.22
C GLU A 162 -2.08 -10.25 8.42
N ALA A 163 -1.47 -11.40 8.10
CA ALA A 163 -0.04 -11.60 8.18
C ALA A 163 0.71 -10.61 7.27
N LYS A 164 0.30 -10.51 6.00
CA LYS A 164 0.85 -9.52 5.04
C LYS A 164 0.64 -8.09 5.51
N ALA A 165 -0.56 -7.78 6.00
CA ALA A 165 -0.91 -6.45 6.48
C ALA A 165 -0.07 -6.02 7.69
N ASN A 166 0.42 -6.95 8.51
CA ASN A 166 1.27 -6.62 9.65
C ASN A 166 2.68 -6.18 9.24
N GLU A 167 3.15 -6.51 8.04
CA GLU A 167 4.46 -6.08 7.51
C GLU A 167 4.57 -4.55 7.42
N ILE A 168 3.43 -3.86 7.18
CA ILE A 168 3.34 -2.40 7.12
C ILE A 168 3.85 -1.72 8.39
N PHE A 169 3.58 -2.28 9.58
CA PHE A 169 4.02 -1.67 10.84
C PHE A 169 5.54 -1.66 10.97
N ALA A 170 6.18 -2.77 10.59
CA ALA A 170 7.64 -2.86 10.59
C ALA A 170 8.26 -1.90 9.56
N LEU A 171 7.65 -1.78 8.38
CA LEU A 171 8.09 -0.87 7.33
C LEU A 171 7.98 0.60 7.74
N LEU A 172 6.83 1.03 8.30
CA LEU A 172 6.64 2.38 8.81
C LEU A 172 7.72 2.75 9.84
N LYS A 173 8.00 1.84 10.79
CA LYS A 173 9.07 2.03 11.78
C LYS A 173 10.44 2.19 11.12
N ARG A 174 10.79 1.34 10.14
CA ARG A 174 12.07 1.46 9.41
C ARG A 174 12.17 2.78 8.65
N VAL A 175 11.09 3.24 8.01
CA VAL A 175 11.09 4.55 7.33
C VAL A 175 11.34 5.68 8.35
N GLN A 176 10.69 5.64 9.51
CA GLN A 176 10.91 6.63 10.57
C GLN A 176 12.36 6.64 11.07
N GLU A 177 12.96 5.48 11.31
CA GLU A 177 14.35 5.34 11.73
C GLU A 177 15.32 5.92 10.68
N ARG A 178 15.13 5.57 9.41
CA ARG A 178 15.94 6.09 8.29
C ARG A 178 15.80 7.59 8.07
N ALA A 179 14.62 8.14 8.36
CA ALA A 179 14.36 9.57 8.30
C ALA A 179 14.84 10.34 9.56
N GLY A 180 15.39 9.64 10.57
CA GLY A 180 15.82 10.23 11.85
C GLY A 180 14.65 10.79 12.67
N LEU A 181 13.45 10.23 12.50
CA LEU A 181 12.24 10.66 13.19
C LEU A 181 12.03 9.95 14.54
N VAL A 182 12.83 8.93 14.85
CA VAL A 182 12.82 8.19 16.12
C VAL A 182 14.23 7.88 16.58
#